data_AF-A0A178EB02-F1
#
_entry.id   AF-A0A178EB02-F1
#
_cell.length_a   1.000
_cell.length_b   1.000
_cell.length_c   1.000
_cell.angle_alpha   90.00
_cell.angle_beta   90.00
_cell.angle_gamma   90.00
#
_symmetry.space_group_name_H-M   'P 1'
#
loop_
_entity.id
_entity.type
_entity.pdbx_description
1 polymer ?
#
loop_
_entity_poly.entity_id
_entity_poly.type
_entity_poly.pdbx_seq_one_letter_code
_entity_poly.pdbx_strand_id
1 'polypeptide(L)'
;MAANGSLRRKPHNPPAILHARPSSTTSHATQTPDQSPIDTMPVQLAADLPTATTNGTPAMRRKQSSPMMPPFMVSAPGKVIVYGEHAVVHGKAAIAAAISLRSYLHVSFLSKSNRTVKLRFPDIQMEHTWNIDELPWDTFSKAGKKKYYYDLVTSLDPDLMAVIQPFIDQVSPKAPESIRKIHHASACSFLYLFLSLASRKVPPCVYTLRSTIPIGAGLGSSASISVCISTALLLQIRALSGPHQDQPPQECELNIERINRWAFVGEMCIHGDPSGVDNTVASGGKAVLFQRRADKPSLVQPLYNFPELPLLLVNTRQSRSTAVEVAKVAELKATHPAITENILNAIGQITESAHKLLTSPGFDPTSHASLKHLGELITINHGLLVALGVSHPKLERIRELIDHTGIGWTKLTGAGGGGCAITILKPQPPALSNGHGNGNHHHDSSDESDTSSEADPDCSASIISNGTKLKYKILDSLEVKLENEGFEKFEVTLAGDGVGVLWPAVLHNGNEEEGGEEIDQEKFLKAEGTVGIERLVGVVSTRRKPIREVREGWKFWRPWESPE
;
A
#
# COMPACT_ATOMS: atom_id res chain seq x y z
N MET A 1 -23.39 -42.65 -41.09
CA MET A 1 -24.27 -41.84 -41.96
C MET A 1 -24.16 -40.41 -41.44
N ALA A 2 -23.54 -39.42 -42.07
CA ALA A 2 -23.29 -39.11 -43.49
C ALA A 2 -24.50 -38.52 -44.25
N ALA A 3 -24.53 -37.18 -44.39
CA ALA A 3 -25.18 -36.40 -45.46
C ALA A 3 -24.72 -34.91 -45.39
N ASN A 4 -24.79 -34.16 -46.50
CA ASN A 4 -24.31 -32.77 -46.65
C ASN A 4 -25.40 -31.81 -47.20
N GLY A 5 -25.23 -30.50 -46.98
CA GLY A 5 -25.95 -29.38 -47.63
C GLY A 5 -25.74 -28.06 -46.82
N SER A 6 -25.20 -26.93 -47.30
CA SER A 6 -24.92 -26.36 -48.63
C SER A 6 -26.18 -25.84 -49.38
N LEU A 7 -26.23 -24.64 -49.99
CA LEU A 7 -25.23 -23.56 -50.21
C LEU A 7 -25.57 -22.30 -49.34
N ARG A 8 -25.63 -20.99 -49.69
CA ARG A 8 -25.39 -20.17 -50.91
C ARG A 8 -25.33 -18.64 -50.61
N ARG A 9 -24.25 -17.90 -50.95
CA ARG A 9 -24.29 -16.44 -51.35
C ARG A 9 -22.98 -15.96 -52.03
N LYS A 10 -22.96 -14.72 -52.55
CA LYS A 10 -22.11 -14.25 -53.68
C LYS A 10 -20.93 -13.32 -53.29
N PRO A 11 -19.90 -13.16 -54.15
CA PRO A 11 -18.78 -12.22 -53.99
C PRO A 11 -18.98 -10.87 -54.70
N HIS A 12 -18.10 -9.89 -54.44
CA HIS A 12 -17.89 -8.68 -55.26
C HIS A 12 -16.39 -8.25 -55.27
N ASN A 13 -16.02 -7.43 -56.26
CA ASN A 13 -14.64 -7.08 -56.65
C ASN A 13 -14.26 -5.61 -56.32
N PRO A 14 -12.95 -5.25 -56.29
CA PRO A 14 -12.44 -3.88 -56.20
C PRO A 14 -12.44 -3.15 -57.56
N PRO A 15 -12.19 -1.82 -57.61
CA PRO A 15 -11.03 -1.33 -58.37
C PRO A 15 -10.37 0.01 -57.89
N ALA A 16 -9.23 0.35 -58.52
CA ALA A 16 -8.57 1.65 -58.85
C ALA A 16 -8.75 2.93 -57.97
N ILE A 17 -7.77 3.82 -57.69
CA ILE A 17 -6.51 4.32 -58.33
C ILE A 17 -6.66 5.61 -59.20
N LEU A 18 -5.78 6.60 -58.92
CA LEU A 18 -5.23 7.73 -59.72
C LEU A 18 -5.81 9.19 -59.64
N HIS A 19 -4.86 10.15 -59.80
CA HIS A 19 -4.95 11.63 -59.96
C HIS A 19 -5.39 12.52 -58.77
N ALA A 20 -4.96 13.79 -58.60
CA ALA A 20 -3.71 14.48 -58.98
C ALA A 20 -3.49 15.82 -58.18
N ARG A 21 -2.22 16.24 -58.08
CA ARG A 21 -1.58 17.48 -57.52
C ARG A 21 -2.05 18.84 -58.10
N PRO A 22 -1.53 20.03 -57.64
CA PRO A 22 -0.79 20.36 -56.39
C PRO A 22 -1.19 21.68 -55.69
N SER A 23 -0.69 21.87 -54.46
CA SER A 23 -0.53 23.19 -53.82
C SER A 23 0.80 23.31 -53.03
N SER A 24 0.88 24.25 -52.07
CA SER A 24 2.11 25.03 -51.78
C SER A 24 2.03 25.70 -50.38
N THR A 25 3.09 26.13 -49.68
CA THR A 25 4.55 26.23 -49.98
C THR A 25 5.36 26.44 -48.68
N THR A 26 6.65 26.07 -48.67
CA THR A 26 7.73 26.51 -47.72
C THR A 26 7.52 26.24 -46.21
N SER A 27 8.53 26.20 -45.32
CA SER A 27 9.96 25.82 -45.34
C SER A 27 10.41 25.70 -43.86
N HIS A 28 11.60 25.25 -43.44
CA HIS A 28 12.84 24.80 -44.09
C HIS A 28 13.43 23.62 -43.29
N ALA A 29 14.28 22.80 -43.90
CA ALA A 29 15.21 21.90 -43.19
C ALA A 29 16.51 21.78 -44.02
N THR A 30 17.66 21.64 -43.36
CA THR A 30 18.98 21.57 -44.03
C THR A 30 19.83 20.47 -43.41
N GLN A 31 20.55 19.73 -44.25
CA GLN A 31 21.31 18.53 -43.89
C GLN A 31 22.77 18.83 -43.55
N THR A 32 23.42 17.92 -42.82
CA THR A 32 24.88 17.92 -42.56
C THR A 32 25.65 17.25 -43.69
N PRO A 33 26.68 17.90 -44.29
CA PRO A 33 27.70 17.25 -45.11
C PRO A 33 28.95 16.85 -44.26
N ASP A 34 29.94 16.23 -44.91
CA ASP A 34 31.11 15.58 -44.29
C ASP A 34 32.45 16.07 -44.93
N GLN A 35 33.59 15.80 -44.25
CA GLN A 35 35.01 15.80 -44.72
C GLN A 35 35.81 17.10 -44.99
N SER A 36 36.59 17.54 -43.97
CA SER A 36 38.06 17.87 -44.03
C SER A 36 38.55 19.07 -44.91
N PRO A 37 39.87 19.42 -45.03
CA PRO A 37 41.13 18.97 -44.35
C PRO A 37 42.17 20.09 -43.97
N ILE A 38 43.35 19.71 -43.40
CA ILE A 38 44.69 20.41 -43.24
C ILE A 38 44.80 21.82 -42.53
N ASP A 39 45.94 22.34 -42.01
CA ASP A 39 47.34 21.85 -41.78
C ASP A 39 48.12 22.55 -40.60
N THR A 40 49.31 22.02 -40.25
CA THR A 40 50.53 22.61 -39.59
C THR A 40 50.51 23.68 -38.45
N MET A 41 51.07 23.32 -37.27
CA MET A 41 52.37 23.76 -36.63
C MET A 41 52.79 25.26 -36.57
N PRO A 42 53.68 25.72 -35.62
CA PRO A 42 54.74 24.98 -34.89
C PRO A 42 54.93 25.30 -33.37
N VAL A 43 56.03 24.80 -32.79
CA VAL A 43 56.44 24.90 -31.37
C VAL A 43 57.74 25.70 -31.19
N GLN A 44 57.77 26.65 -30.23
CA GLN A 44 58.93 27.23 -29.50
C GLN A 44 58.37 28.31 -28.52
N LEU A 45 58.96 28.67 -27.37
CA LEU A 45 60.28 28.42 -26.78
C LEU A 45 60.20 27.80 -25.36
N ALA A 46 61.34 27.45 -24.76
CA ALA A 46 61.49 27.16 -23.33
C ALA A 46 62.68 27.96 -22.74
N ALA A 47 62.53 28.47 -21.51
CA ALA A 47 63.61 29.02 -20.68
C ALA A 47 63.19 29.06 -19.19
N ASP A 48 64.20 29.18 -18.32
CA ASP A 48 64.18 29.64 -16.92
C ASP A 48 63.36 28.86 -15.86
N LEU A 49 64.08 27.96 -15.18
CA LEU A 49 63.78 27.41 -13.85
C LEU A 49 64.64 28.10 -12.78
N PRO A 50 64.03 28.48 -11.64
CA PRO A 50 64.69 28.44 -10.33
C PRO A 50 64.24 27.21 -9.53
N THR A 51 65.11 26.69 -8.66
CA THR A 51 64.85 25.49 -7.85
C THR A 51 64.39 25.80 -6.42
N ALA A 52 63.76 24.80 -5.79
CA ALA A 52 63.18 24.79 -4.44
C ALA A 52 61.91 25.66 -4.24
N THR A 53 60.96 25.30 -3.36
CA THR A 53 60.97 24.31 -2.26
C THR A 53 59.83 23.29 -2.35
N THR A 54 59.98 22.15 -1.66
CA THR A 54 58.98 21.08 -1.59
C THR A 54 57.86 21.38 -0.59
N ASN A 55 56.80 22.05 -1.03
CA ASN A 55 55.52 22.09 -0.30
C ASN A 55 54.54 21.10 -0.94
N GLY A 56 54.19 20.03 -0.21
CA GLY A 56 53.23 19.03 -0.68
C GLY A 56 51.84 19.63 -0.84
N THR A 57 51.33 19.69 -2.07
CA THR A 57 49.94 20.09 -2.33
C THR A 57 48.99 19.10 -1.64
N PRO A 58 48.01 19.56 -0.85
CA PRO A 58 47.02 18.67 -0.25
C PRO A 58 46.24 18.00 -1.39
N ALA A 59 46.33 16.67 -1.46
CA ALA A 59 45.68 15.91 -2.53
C ALA A 59 44.20 16.28 -2.60
N MET A 60 43.77 16.85 -3.73
CA MET A 60 42.38 17.27 -3.92
C MET A 60 41.44 16.09 -3.72
N ARG A 61 40.81 16.00 -2.55
CA ARG A 61 39.66 15.12 -2.32
C ARG A 61 38.57 15.56 -3.29
N ARG A 62 38.49 14.84 -4.41
CA ARG A 62 37.47 15.01 -5.46
C ARG A 62 36.12 15.16 -4.77
N LYS A 63 35.49 16.35 -4.87
CA LYS A 63 34.14 16.57 -4.35
C LYS A 63 33.27 15.40 -4.81
N GLN A 64 32.54 14.78 -3.87
CA GLN A 64 31.55 13.78 -4.24
C GLN A 64 30.61 14.44 -5.23
N SER A 65 30.43 13.81 -6.40
CA SER A 65 29.50 14.32 -7.42
C SER A 65 28.11 14.38 -6.81
N SER A 66 27.37 15.44 -7.06
CA SER A 66 25.95 15.54 -6.68
C SER A 66 25.17 14.29 -7.12
N PRO A 67 24.17 13.86 -6.34
CA PRO A 67 23.33 12.72 -6.71
C PRO A 67 22.68 12.98 -8.07
N MET A 68 22.58 11.95 -8.91
CA MET A 68 22.14 12.09 -10.30
C MET A 68 20.68 12.50 -10.48
N MET A 69 19.88 12.38 -9.41
CA MET A 69 18.46 12.65 -9.32
C MET A 69 18.16 12.88 -7.83
N PRO A 70 17.19 13.72 -7.44
CA PRO A 70 16.81 13.86 -6.03
C PRO A 70 16.34 12.51 -5.45
N PRO A 71 16.47 12.30 -4.13
CA PRO A 71 15.84 11.16 -3.47
C PRO A 71 14.32 11.24 -3.59
N PHE A 72 13.66 10.09 -3.54
CA PHE A 72 12.21 9.98 -3.51
C PHE A 72 11.78 8.85 -2.55
N MET A 73 10.51 8.85 -2.19
CA MET A 73 9.92 7.74 -1.42
C MET A 73 8.69 7.16 -2.10
N VAL A 74 8.44 5.88 -1.83
CA VAL A 74 7.17 5.19 -2.10
C VAL A 74 6.62 4.68 -0.77
N SER A 75 5.30 4.70 -0.60
CA SER A 75 4.64 3.98 0.49
C SER A 75 3.46 3.16 -0.01
N ALA A 76 3.18 2.04 0.65
CA ALA A 76 2.04 1.18 0.37
C ALA A 76 1.40 0.67 1.67
N PRO A 77 0.06 0.63 1.78
CA PRO A 77 -0.63 0.17 2.98
C PRO A 77 -0.49 -1.34 3.19
N GLY A 78 -0.71 -1.78 4.42
CA GLY A 78 -1.09 -3.15 4.72
C GLY A 78 -2.57 -3.41 4.41
N LYS A 79 -3.04 -4.63 4.70
CA LYS A 79 -4.43 -5.04 4.47
C LYS A 79 -5.00 -5.87 5.62
N VAL A 80 -6.31 -5.80 5.81
CA VAL A 80 -7.09 -6.72 6.65
C VAL A 80 -8.18 -7.40 5.82
N ILE A 81 -8.63 -8.58 6.26
CA ILE A 81 -9.88 -9.16 5.77
C ILE A 81 -11.01 -8.63 6.66
N VAL A 82 -12.06 -8.10 6.04
CA VAL A 82 -13.23 -7.55 6.75
C VAL A 82 -14.33 -8.61 6.83
N TYR A 83 -14.59 -9.29 5.72
CA TYR A 83 -15.56 -10.38 5.60
C TYR A 83 -15.02 -11.51 4.72
N GLY A 84 -15.49 -12.74 4.93
CA GLY A 84 -15.19 -13.89 4.06
C GLY A 84 -13.99 -14.75 4.46
N GLU A 85 -13.43 -14.57 5.66
CA GLU A 85 -12.41 -15.47 6.21
C GLU A 85 -12.82 -16.95 6.12
N HIS A 86 -11.88 -17.80 5.68
CA HIS A 86 -12.04 -19.24 5.38
C HIS A 86 -13.07 -19.60 4.30
N ALA A 87 -14.24 -18.95 4.26
CA ALA A 87 -15.25 -19.10 3.23
C ALA A 87 -14.71 -18.87 1.80
N VAL A 88 -13.75 -17.96 1.65
CA VAL A 88 -13.02 -17.71 0.40
C VAL A 88 -12.25 -18.93 -0.14
N VAL A 89 -11.75 -19.80 0.75
CA VAL A 89 -11.06 -21.06 0.37
C VAL A 89 -12.06 -22.05 -0.24
N HIS A 90 -13.33 -21.94 0.14
CA HIS A 90 -14.44 -22.78 -0.31
C HIS A 90 -15.33 -22.06 -1.35
N GLY A 91 -14.77 -21.14 -2.14
CA GLY A 91 -15.41 -20.55 -3.31
C GLY A 91 -16.45 -19.45 -3.03
N LYS A 92 -16.64 -19.06 -1.77
CA LYS A 92 -17.43 -17.88 -1.41
C LYS A 92 -16.61 -16.61 -1.69
N ALA A 93 -17.24 -15.44 -1.64
CA ALA A 93 -16.52 -14.18 -1.73
C ALA A 93 -15.87 -13.80 -0.38
N ALA A 94 -14.88 -12.92 -0.44
CA ALA A 94 -14.34 -12.16 0.69
C ALA A 94 -14.15 -10.68 0.31
N ILE A 95 -14.16 -9.80 1.31
CA ILE A 95 -13.77 -8.39 1.15
C ILE A 95 -12.53 -8.14 2.00
N ALA A 96 -11.45 -7.76 1.34
CA ALA A 96 -10.23 -7.27 1.97
C ALA A 96 -10.11 -5.75 1.75
N ALA A 97 -9.51 -5.04 2.71
CA ALA A 97 -9.40 -3.58 2.67
C ALA A 97 -8.05 -3.10 3.20
N ALA A 98 -7.60 -1.97 2.67
CA ALA A 98 -6.34 -1.34 3.06
C ALA A 98 -6.40 -0.82 4.50
N ILE A 99 -5.26 -0.78 5.20
CA ILE A 99 -5.12 -0.10 6.49
C ILE A 99 -3.99 0.93 6.46
N SER A 100 -4.13 2.00 7.23
CA SER A 100 -3.15 3.11 7.25
C SER A 100 -1.81 2.81 7.93
N LEU A 101 -1.49 1.55 8.25
CA LEU A 101 -0.12 1.11 8.54
C LEU A 101 0.57 0.80 7.22
N ARG A 102 1.77 1.32 6.99
CA ARG A 102 2.39 1.32 5.66
C ARG A 102 3.84 0.84 5.71
N SER A 103 4.30 0.25 4.62
CA SER A 103 5.74 0.17 4.34
C SER A 103 6.18 1.42 3.60
N TYR A 104 7.33 1.95 3.95
CA TYR A 104 7.94 3.16 3.42
C TYR A 104 9.30 2.79 2.82
N LEU A 105 9.50 3.05 1.53
CA LEU A 105 10.73 2.78 0.79
C LEU A 105 11.34 4.10 0.35
N HIS A 106 12.47 4.45 0.94
CA HIS A 106 13.33 5.57 0.54
C HIS A 106 14.35 5.11 -0.50
N VAL A 107 14.52 5.89 -1.56
CA VAL A 107 15.47 5.60 -2.64
C VAL A 107 16.42 6.79 -2.81
N SER A 108 17.69 6.57 -2.47
CA SER A 108 18.78 7.55 -2.67
C SER A 108 19.71 7.11 -3.81
N PHE A 109 20.37 8.08 -4.46
CA PHE A 109 21.27 7.83 -5.58
C PHE A 109 22.73 8.12 -5.20
N LEU A 110 23.64 7.21 -5.55
CA LEU A 110 25.07 7.32 -5.25
C LEU A 110 25.83 7.97 -6.42
N SER A 111 27.08 8.37 -6.18
CA SER A 111 27.97 8.88 -7.22
C SER A 111 28.26 7.84 -8.30
N LYS A 112 28.43 8.28 -9.56
CA LYS A 112 28.70 7.41 -10.73
C LYS A 112 29.92 6.48 -10.57
N SER A 113 30.84 6.79 -9.66
CA SER A 113 32.00 5.98 -9.29
C SER A 113 31.64 4.66 -8.62
N ASN A 114 30.53 4.62 -7.89
CA ASN A 114 30.18 3.52 -6.99
C ASN A 114 29.16 2.64 -7.71
N ARG A 115 29.58 1.73 -8.60
CA ARG A 115 28.66 0.90 -9.40
C ARG A 115 28.02 -0.23 -8.58
N THR A 116 27.32 0.12 -7.51
CA THR A 116 26.66 -0.79 -6.59
C THR A 116 25.18 -0.47 -6.43
N VAL A 117 24.42 -1.51 -6.08
CA VAL A 117 23.02 -1.41 -5.63
C VAL A 117 22.94 -1.99 -4.22
N LYS A 118 22.34 -1.23 -3.29
CA LYS A 118 22.30 -1.56 -1.86
C LYS A 118 20.87 -1.67 -1.35
N LEU A 119 20.61 -2.71 -0.56
CA LEU A 119 19.33 -2.98 0.07
C LEU A 119 19.51 -2.94 1.59
N ARG A 120 18.72 -2.12 2.29
CA ARG A 120 18.84 -1.84 3.73
C ARG A 120 17.46 -1.86 4.38
N PHE A 121 17.11 -2.94 5.08
CA PHE A 121 15.85 -3.13 5.79
C PHE A 121 16.15 -3.24 7.31
N PRO A 122 16.27 -2.12 8.06
CA PRO A 122 16.70 -2.12 9.46
C PRO A 122 15.76 -2.87 10.41
N ASP A 123 14.45 -2.88 10.13
CA ASP A 123 13.45 -3.52 10.99
C ASP A 123 13.61 -5.06 11.07
N ILE A 124 14.37 -5.66 10.14
CA ILE A 124 14.81 -7.07 10.18
C ILE A 124 16.33 -7.20 10.32
N GLN A 125 17.07 -6.10 10.50
CA GLN A 125 18.54 -6.05 10.54
C GLN A 125 19.23 -6.59 9.26
N MET A 126 18.57 -6.48 8.10
CA MET A 126 19.16 -6.88 6.81
C MET A 126 19.84 -5.69 6.13
N GLU A 127 21.13 -5.85 5.81
CA GLU A 127 21.84 -4.96 4.89
C GLU A 127 22.70 -5.78 3.93
N HIS A 128 22.60 -5.53 2.63
CA HIS A 128 23.42 -6.17 1.60
C HIS A 128 23.70 -5.22 0.42
N THR A 129 24.81 -5.43 -0.30
CA THR A 129 25.24 -4.58 -1.42
C THR A 129 25.81 -5.44 -2.54
N TRP A 130 25.21 -5.39 -3.73
CA TRP A 130 25.70 -6.08 -4.93
C TRP A 130 26.44 -5.11 -5.85
N ASN A 131 27.48 -5.58 -6.54
CA ASN A 131 28.08 -4.85 -7.67
C ASN A 131 27.14 -4.95 -8.88
N ILE A 132 26.77 -3.80 -9.46
CA ILE A 132 25.88 -3.73 -10.63
C ILE A 132 26.49 -4.45 -11.83
N ASP A 133 27.80 -4.45 -12.01
CA ASP A 133 28.42 -5.04 -13.21
C ASP A 133 28.56 -6.58 -13.16
N GLU A 134 28.56 -7.16 -11.96
CA GLU A 134 28.66 -8.61 -11.72
C GLU A 134 27.31 -9.33 -11.78
N LEU A 135 26.20 -8.58 -11.68
CA LEU A 135 24.84 -9.14 -11.75
C LEU A 135 24.54 -9.78 -13.13
N PRO A 136 23.65 -10.80 -13.19
CA PRO A 136 23.50 -11.68 -14.36
C PRO A 136 22.60 -11.11 -15.48
N TRP A 137 22.81 -9.84 -15.85
CA TRP A 137 22.03 -9.10 -16.86
C TRP A 137 21.86 -9.83 -18.18
N ASP A 138 22.90 -10.54 -18.62
CA ASP A 138 22.94 -11.17 -19.93
C ASP A 138 21.98 -12.36 -20.02
N THR A 139 21.62 -13.00 -18.90
CA THR A 139 20.56 -14.02 -18.86
C THR A 139 19.17 -13.40 -18.84
N PHE A 140 18.95 -12.34 -18.06
CA PHE A 140 17.69 -11.58 -18.07
C PHE A 140 17.44 -10.84 -19.39
N SER A 141 18.49 -10.58 -20.19
CA SER A 141 18.39 -9.92 -21.50
C SER A 141 18.20 -10.86 -22.70
N LYS A 142 18.23 -12.18 -22.50
CA LYS A 142 18.06 -13.17 -23.59
C LYS A 142 16.66 -13.07 -24.23
N ALA A 143 16.58 -13.31 -25.53
CA ALA A 143 15.30 -13.45 -26.23
C ALA A 143 14.45 -14.56 -25.57
N GLY A 144 13.16 -14.29 -25.37
CA GLY A 144 12.24 -15.19 -24.66
C GLY A 144 12.37 -15.21 -23.12
N LYS A 145 13.44 -14.62 -22.55
CA LYS A 145 13.62 -14.45 -21.09
C LYS A 145 13.43 -13.00 -20.64
N LYS A 146 13.77 -12.04 -21.50
CA LYS A 146 13.56 -10.62 -21.27
C LYS A 146 12.08 -10.29 -21.12
N LYS A 147 11.76 -9.64 -20.01
CA LYS A 147 10.43 -9.09 -19.70
C LYS A 147 10.41 -7.58 -19.96
N TYR A 148 9.23 -7.05 -20.24
CA TYR A 148 8.92 -5.63 -20.40
C TYR A 148 7.92 -5.21 -19.32
N TYR A 149 7.92 -3.93 -18.94
CA TYR A 149 7.09 -3.43 -17.83
C TYR A 149 5.57 -3.65 -18.01
N TYR A 150 5.11 -3.86 -19.24
CA TYR A 150 3.71 -4.14 -19.59
C TYR A 150 3.34 -5.64 -19.66
N ASP A 151 4.33 -6.54 -19.62
CA ASP A 151 4.10 -7.98 -19.77
C ASP A 151 3.29 -8.55 -18.60
N LEU A 152 2.47 -9.56 -18.88
CA LEU A 152 1.73 -10.30 -17.86
C LEU A 152 2.56 -11.48 -17.36
N VAL A 153 3.09 -11.38 -16.14
CA VAL A 153 3.95 -12.40 -15.53
C VAL A 153 3.13 -13.23 -14.54
N THR A 154 2.64 -14.40 -14.99
CA THR A 154 1.83 -15.33 -14.19
C THR A 154 2.64 -16.40 -13.45
N SER A 155 3.96 -16.48 -13.70
CA SER A 155 4.86 -17.45 -13.06
C SER A 155 6.30 -16.94 -12.98
N LEU A 156 7.08 -17.54 -12.07
CA LEU A 156 8.52 -17.35 -12.01
C LEU A 156 9.23 -18.24 -13.03
N ASP A 157 10.18 -17.67 -13.75
CA ASP A 157 11.03 -18.39 -14.70
C ASP A 157 12.14 -19.16 -13.96
N PRO A 158 12.21 -20.51 -14.05
CA PRO A 158 13.16 -21.31 -13.28
C PRO A 158 14.64 -21.01 -13.60
N ASP A 159 14.96 -20.66 -14.85
CA ASP A 159 16.35 -20.37 -15.24
C ASP A 159 16.80 -19.02 -14.65
N LEU A 160 15.88 -18.03 -14.61
CA LEU A 160 16.14 -16.75 -13.96
C LEU A 160 16.31 -16.93 -12.43
N MET A 161 15.49 -17.77 -11.80
CA MET A 161 15.60 -18.10 -10.37
C MET A 161 16.92 -18.79 -10.04
N ALA A 162 17.29 -19.83 -10.79
CA ALA A 162 18.55 -20.56 -10.60
C ALA A 162 19.79 -19.67 -10.74
N VAL A 163 19.74 -18.68 -11.64
CA VAL A 163 20.86 -17.76 -11.90
C VAL A 163 20.96 -16.62 -10.88
N ILE A 164 19.89 -16.26 -10.14
CA ILE A 164 19.99 -15.32 -9.01
C ILE A 164 20.33 -15.99 -7.67
N GLN A 165 20.13 -17.30 -7.52
CA GLN A 165 20.38 -18.02 -6.26
C GLN A 165 21.79 -17.76 -5.67
N PRO A 166 22.90 -17.79 -6.44
CA PRO A 166 24.23 -17.52 -5.89
C PRO A 166 24.42 -16.10 -5.35
N PHE A 167 23.58 -15.14 -5.75
CA PHE A 167 23.57 -13.76 -5.24
C PHE A 167 22.66 -13.59 -4.00
N ILE A 168 21.70 -14.51 -3.82
CA ILE A 168 20.85 -14.61 -2.62
C ILE A 168 21.62 -15.31 -1.49
N ASP A 169 22.39 -16.36 -1.80
CA ASP A 169 23.18 -17.13 -0.83
C ASP A 169 24.24 -16.25 -0.11
N GLN A 170 24.69 -15.18 -0.75
CA GLN A 170 25.60 -14.16 -0.19
C GLN A 170 24.95 -13.25 0.86
N VAL A 171 23.61 -13.27 0.99
CA VAL A 171 22.86 -12.41 1.91
C VAL A 171 22.86 -13.00 3.32
N SER A 172 23.36 -12.21 4.28
CA SER A 172 23.41 -12.53 5.71
C SER A 172 23.94 -13.94 6.05
N PRO A 173 25.12 -14.35 5.54
CA PRO A 173 25.62 -15.73 5.68
C PRO A 173 25.91 -16.15 7.13
N LYS A 174 26.04 -15.18 8.05
CA LYS A 174 26.25 -15.39 9.50
C LYS A 174 24.96 -15.33 10.34
N ALA A 175 23.80 -15.09 9.72
CA ALA A 175 22.53 -15.02 10.45
C ALA A 175 21.96 -16.43 10.74
N PRO A 176 21.20 -16.61 11.83
CA PRO A 176 20.43 -17.84 12.08
C PRO A 176 19.47 -18.15 10.92
N GLU A 177 19.26 -19.43 10.63
CA GLU A 177 18.49 -19.90 9.47
C GLU A 177 17.08 -19.30 9.38
N SER A 178 16.38 -19.15 10.51
CA SER A 178 15.06 -18.53 10.60
C SER A 178 15.04 -17.07 10.13
N ILE A 179 16.10 -16.31 10.42
CA ILE A 179 16.28 -14.92 9.99
C ILE A 179 16.78 -14.89 8.53
N ARG A 180 17.76 -15.75 8.21
CA ARG A 180 18.33 -15.87 6.86
C ARG A 180 17.26 -16.17 5.82
N LYS A 181 16.28 -17.04 6.11
CA LYS A 181 15.14 -17.31 5.24
C LYS A 181 14.32 -16.05 4.89
N ILE A 182 14.08 -15.16 5.85
CA ILE A 182 13.35 -13.89 5.64
C ILE A 182 14.20 -12.95 4.77
N HIS A 183 15.51 -12.91 5.00
CA HIS A 183 16.44 -12.08 4.23
C HIS A 183 16.58 -12.58 2.79
N HIS A 184 16.64 -13.90 2.60
CA HIS A 184 16.69 -14.57 1.30
C HIS A 184 15.43 -14.33 0.49
N ALA A 185 14.23 -14.45 1.07
CA ALA A 185 12.98 -14.12 0.40
C ALA A 185 12.91 -12.63 0.00
N SER A 186 13.36 -11.74 0.88
CA SER A 186 13.43 -10.29 0.63
C SER A 186 14.39 -9.96 -0.52
N ALA A 187 15.58 -10.57 -0.52
CA ALA A 187 16.59 -10.40 -1.56
C ALA A 187 16.17 -11.05 -2.89
N CYS A 188 15.48 -12.20 -2.86
CA CYS A 188 14.94 -12.86 -4.05
C CYS A 188 13.92 -11.96 -4.76
N SER A 189 12.93 -11.46 -4.01
CA SER A 189 11.92 -10.51 -4.53
C SER A 189 12.60 -9.26 -5.12
N PHE A 190 13.51 -8.63 -4.37
CA PHE A 190 14.24 -7.47 -4.87
C PHE A 190 15.06 -7.76 -6.14
N LEU A 191 15.91 -8.78 -6.14
CA LEU A 191 16.78 -9.10 -7.28
C LEU A 191 15.98 -9.51 -8.51
N TYR A 192 14.93 -10.33 -8.36
CA TYR A 192 14.10 -10.75 -9.49
C TYR A 192 13.40 -9.57 -10.15
N LEU A 193 12.83 -8.64 -9.36
CA LEU A 193 12.20 -7.42 -9.86
C LEU A 193 13.23 -6.47 -10.47
N PHE A 194 14.35 -6.22 -9.79
CA PHE A 194 15.42 -5.32 -10.25
C PHE A 194 16.02 -5.78 -11.58
N LEU A 195 16.31 -7.08 -11.73
CA LEU A 195 16.87 -7.64 -12.97
C LEU A 195 15.84 -7.78 -14.10
N SER A 196 14.55 -7.89 -13.78
CA SER A 196 13.47 -7.92 -14.79
C SER A 196 13.09 -6.55 -15.32
N LEU A 197 13.21 -5.48 -14.51
CA LEU A 197 12.77 -4.13 -14.85
C LEU A 197 13.92 -3.18 -15.23
N ALA A 198 15.05 -3.23 -14.51
CA ALA A 198 16.16 -2.31 -14.71
C ALA A 198 17.11 -2.78 -15.85
N SER A 199 18.28 -2.14 -15.94
CA SER A 199 19.33 -2.55 -16.88
C SER A 199 20.71 -2.28 -16.29
N ARG A 200 21.77 -2.83 -16.90
CA ARG A 200 23.19 -2.57 -16.55
C ARG A 200 23.57 -1.08 -16.54
N LYS A 201 22.76 -0.20 -17.14
CA LYS A 201 22.90 1.27 -17.15
C LYS A 201 22.16 2.00 -16.00
N VAL A 202 21.48 1.27 -15.11
CA VAL A 202 20.78 1.83 -13.93
C VAL A 202 21.75 2.68 -13.08
N PRO A 203 21.31 3.85 -12.57
CA PRO A 203 22.15 4.63 -11.68
C PRO A 203 22.38 3.89 -10.35
N PRO A 204 23.58 3.97 -9.77
CA PRO A 204 23.84 3.52 -8.40
C PRO A 204 22.83 4.05 -7.39
N CYS A 205 22.32 3.17 -6.54
CA CYS A 205 21.21 3.50 -5.64
C CYS A 205 21.18 2.68 -4.35
N VAL A 206 20.56 3.25 -3.31
CA VAL A 206 20.28 2.58 -2.04
C VAL A 206 18.77 2.57 -1.79
N TYR A 207 18.22 1.38 -1.63
CA TYR A 207 16.83 1.12 -1.27
C TYR A 207 16.77 0.89 0.24
N THR A 208 16.23 1.86 0.97
CA THR A 208 16.06 1.79 2.43
C THR A 208 14.60 1.60 2.75
N LEU A 209 14.24 0.52 3.43
CA LEU A 209 12.86 0.19 3.79
C LEU A 209 12.66 0.30 5.30
N ARG A 210 11.58 0.95 5.73
CA ARG A 210 11.01 0.82 7.08
C ARG A 210 9.52 0.46 6.95
N SER A 211 8.92 -0.17 7.95
CA SER A 211 7.47 -0.43 7.94
C SER A 211 6.81 -0.24 9.30
N THR A 212 5.59 0.29 9.28
CA THR A 212 4.72 0.42 10.45
C THR A 212 3.69 -0.71 10.52
N ILE A 213 3.75 -1.66 9.58
CA ILE A 213 2.96 -2.90 9.58
C ILE A 213 3.65 -3.98 10.43
N PRO A 214 3.01 -4.54 11.48
CA PRO A 214 3.56 -5.62 12.27
C PRO A 214 4.02 -6.84 11.45
N ILE A 215 5.30 -7.20 11.61
CA ILE A 215 5.92 -8.33 10.93
C ILE A 215 5.23 -9.64 11.37
N GLY A 216 4.90 -10.51 10.40
CA GLY A 216 4.32 -11.84 10.66
C GLY A 216 2.83 -11.87 11.05
N ALA A 217 2.20 -10.73 11.37
CA ALA A 217 0.80 -10.69 11.82
C ALA A 217 -0.23 -11.17 10.76
N GLY A 218 0.13 -11.16 9.47
CA GLY A 218 -0.76 -11.49 8.35
C GLY A 218 -1.41 -10.29 7.67
N LEU A 219 -0.91 -9.09 7.94
CA LEU A 219 -1.43 -7.79 7.50
C LEU A 219 -0.91 -7.37 6.11
N GLY A 220 -0.44 -8.31 5.27
CA GLY A 220 0.04 -8.04 3.90
C GLY A 220 1.37 -7.27 3.80
N SER A 221 2.26 -7.35 4.80
CA SER A 221 3.52 -6.58 4.79
C SER A 221 4.44 -6.94 3.62
N SER A 222 4.56 -8.22 3.22
CA SER A 222 5.37 -8.63 2.07
C SER A 222 4.82 -8.09 0.73
N ALA A 223 3.49 -8.02 0.60
CA ALA A 223 2.82 -7.42 -0.55
C ALA A 223 3.04 -5.91 -0.59
N SER A 224 2.88 -5.22 0.54
CA SER A 224 3.21 -3.80 0.72
C SER A 224 4.65 -3.49 0.31
N ILE A 225 5.62 -4.32 0.72
CA ILE A 225 7.03 -4.20 0.31
C ILE A 225 7.20 -4.44 -1.20
N SER A 226 6.56 -5.46 -1.75
CA SER A 226 6.63 -5.79 -3.19
C SER A 226 6.00 -4.69 -4.07
N VAL A 227 4.93 -4.04 -3.60
CA VAL A 227 4.33 -2.84 -4.20
C VAL A 227 5.30 -1.65 -4.16
N CYS A 228 5.92 -1.38 -3.01
CA CYS A 228 6.92 -0.31 -2.90
C CYS A 228 8.11 -0.52 -3.85
N ILE A 229 8.70 -1.72 -3.88
CA ILE A 229 9.83 -2.05 -4.76
C ILE A 229 9.42 -1.92 -6.23
N SER A 230 8.28 -2.53 -6.63
CA SER A 230 7.81 -2.49 -8.02
C SER A 230 7.58 -1.06 -8.51
N THR A 231 6.91 -0.23 -7.70
CA THR A 231 6.65 1.17 -8.02
C THR A 231 7.95 1.98 -8.14
N ALA A 232 8.90 1.80 -7.23
CA ALA A 232 10.18 2.49 -7.27
C ALA A 232 10.97 2.16 -8.56
N LEU A 233 11.05 0.87 -8.92
CA LEU A 233 11.71 0.42 -10.15
C LEU A 233 11.02 0.95 -11.40
N LEU A 234 9.68 0.88 -11.44
CA LEU A 234 8.88 1.38 -12.56
C LEU A 234 9.00 2.91 -12.74
N LEU A 235 9.09 3.69 -11.65
CA LEU A 235 9.39 5.12 -11.69
C LEU A 235 10.82 5.40 -12.20
N GLN A 236 11.82 4.65 -11.72
CA GLN A 236 13.22 4.82 -12.13
C GLN A 236 13.45 4.54 -13.62
N ILE A 237 12.71 3.60 -14.22
CA ILE A 237 12.73 3.34 -15.68
C ILE A 237 11.74 4.21 -16.47
N ARG A 238 11.00 5.11 -15.81
CA ARG A 238 9.98 6.01 -16.40
C ARG A 238 8.83 5.28 -17.10
N ALA A 239 8.43 4.13 -16.56
CA ALA A 239 7.27 3.34 -17.02
C ALA A 239 5.93 3.75 -16.37
N LEU A 240 5.98 4.66 -15.39
CA LEU A 240 4.83 5.27 -14.72
C LEU A 240 4.92 6.79 -14.81
N SER A 241 3.81 7.44 -15.11
CA SER A 241 3.55 8.82 -14.70
C SER A 241 3.43 8.86 -13.18
N GLY A 242 4.07 9.80 -12.50
CA GLY A 242 3.79 10.06 -11.08
C GLY A 242 2.32 10.46 -10.88
N PRO A 243 1.72 10.23 -9.69
CA PRO A 243 0.31 10.57 -9.48
C PRO A 243 0.09 12.09 -9.59
N HIS A 244 -0.95 12.50 -10.32
CA HIS A 244 -1.34 13.89 -10.55
C HIS A 244 -2.84 14.08 -10.28
N GLN A 245 -3.26 15.30 -9.93
CA GLN A 245 -4.68 15.61 -9.69
C GLN A 245 -5.48 15.48 -11.00
N ASP A 246 -4.99 16.13 -12.06
CA ASP A 246 -5.58 16.08 -13.41
C ASP A 246 -5.41 14.72 -14.14
N GLN A 247 -4.94 13.67 -13.47
CA GLN A 247 -4.66 12.38 -14.11
C GLN A 247 -5.97 11.63 -14.39
N PRO A 248 -6.28 11.24 -15.66
CA PRO A 248 -7.52 10.55 -15.97
C PRO A 248 -7.67 9.24 -15.17
N PRO A 249 -8.86 8.91 -14.63
CA PRO A 249 -9.07 7.69 -13.83
C PRO A 249 -8.56 6.41 -14.51
N GLN A 250 -8.71 6.30 -15.83
CA GLN A 250 -8.24 5.13 -16.60
C GLN A 250 -6.71 5.03 -16.66
N GLU A 251 -5.98 6.15 -16.58
CA GLU A 251 -4.52 6.14 -16.46
C GLU A 251 -4.09 5.79 -15.02
N CYS A 252 -4.82 6.28 -14.01
CA CYS A 252 -4.64 5.85 -12.62
C CYS A 252 -4.84 4.34 -12.46
N GLU A 253 -5.91 3.77 -13.00
CA GLU A 253 -6.16 2.31 -12.99
C GLU A 253 -5.05 1.54 -13.72
N LEU A 254 -4.61 1.99 -14.90
CA LEU A 254 -3.54 1.35 -15.66
C LEU A 254 -2.18 1.41 -14.93
N ASN A 255 -1.88 2.50 -14.24
CA ASN A 255 -0.66 2.64 -13.44
C ASN A 255 -0.72 1.75 -12.19
N ILE A 256 -1.86 1.70 -11.49
CA ILE A 256 -2.11 0.75 -10.39
C ILE A 256 -1.99 -0.70 -10.87
N GLU A 257 -2.51 -1.04 -12.05
CA GLU A 257 -2.44 -2.40 -12.60
C GLU A 257 -1.00 -2.81 -12.91
N ARG A 258 -0.18 -1.91 -13.51
CA ARG A 258 1.26 -2.15 -13.75
C ARG A 258 2.00 -2.42 -12.44
N ILE A 259 1.74 -1.62 -11.40
CA ILE A 259 2.34 -1.80 -10.07
C ILE A 259 1.92 -3.16 -9.47
N ASN A 260 0.63 -3.48 -9.53
CA ASN A 260 0.06 -4.73 -9.03
C ASN A 260 0.68 -5.96 -9.70
N ARG A 261 0.71 -6.00 -11.05
CA ARG A 261 1.30 -7.10 -11.83
C ARG A 261 2.74 -7.40 -11.40
N TRP A 262 3.57 -6.40 -11.16
CA TRP A 262 4.95 -6.60 -10.69
C TRP A 262 5.03 -6.93 -9.19
N ALA A 263 4.18 -6.34 -8.36
CA ALA A 263 4.08 -6.70 -6.95
C ALA A 263 3.63 -8.16 -6.73
N PHE A 264 2.82 -8.70 -7.64
CA PHE A 264 2.45 -10.11 -7.69
C PHE A 264 3.67 -11.01 -7.95
N VAL A 265 4.58 -10.61 -8.84
CA VAL A 265 5.86 -11.32 -9.04
C VAL A 265 6.74 -11.27 -7.80
N GLY A 266 6.80 -10.12 -7.11
CA GLY A 266 7.50 -10.00 -5.82
C GLY A 266 6.93 -10.92 -4.74
N GLU A 267 5.60 -11.07 -4.67
CA GLU A 267 4.92 -11.99 -3.76
C GLU A 267 5.12 -13.47 -4.15
N MET A 268 5.18 -13.81 -5.44
CA MET A 268 5.56 -15.17 -5.88
C MET A 268 6.97 -15.53 -5.39
N CYS A 269 7.91 -14.59 -5.39
CA CYS A 269 9.28 -14.81 -4.89
C CYS A 269 9.35 -15.05 -3.37
N ILE A 270 8.30 -14.72 -2.62
CA ILE A 270 8.24 -14.83 -1.16
C ILE A 270 7.37 -16.01 -0.70
N HIS A 271 6.22 -16.24 -1.37
CA HIS A 271 5.20 -17.22 -0.96
C HIS A 271 4.93 -18.34 -1.97
N GLY A 272 5.49 -18.28 -3.18
CA GLY A 272 5.25 -19.26 -4.24
C GLY A 272 3.90 -19.05 -4.97
N ASP A 273 2.79 -19.37 -4.31
CA ASP A 273 1.41 -19.29 -4.85
C ASP A 273 0.56 -18.25 -4.11
N PRO A 274 0.79 -16.93 -4.32
CA PRO A 274 0.00 -15.88 -3.69
C PRO A 274 -1.36 -15.69 -4.37
N SER A 275 -2.40 -15.40 -3.58
CA SER A 275 -3.77 -15.22 -4.09
C SER A 275 -4.01 -13.93 -4.90
N GLY A 276 -3.06 -13.01 -4.92
CA GLY A 276 -3.18 -11.68 -5.54
C GLY A 276 -4.03 -10.66 -4.75
N VAL A 277 -4.67 -11.07 -3.65
CA VAL A 277 -5.50 -10.15 -2.84
C VAL A 277 -4.63 -9.07 -2.18
N ASP A 278 -3.55 -9.48 -1.52
CA ASP A 278 -2.75 -8.60 -0.67
C ASP A 278 -2.02 -7.52 -1.49
N ASN A 279 -1.48 -7.88 -2.65
CA ASN A 279 -0.83 -6.91 -3.56
C ASN A 279 -1.84 -6.06 -4.34
N THR A 280 -3.04 -6.57 -4.67
CA THR A 280 -4.11 -5.72 -5.24
C THR A 280 -4.56 -4.66 -4.25
N VAL A 281 -4.83 -5.02 -2.99
CA VAL A 281 -5.23 -4.06 -1.94
C VAL A 281 -4.10 -3.08 -1.62
N ALA A 282 -2.85 -3.54 -1.55
CA ALA A 282 -1.70 -2.66 -1.34
C ALA A 282 -1.42 -1.71 -2.52
N SER A 283 -1.77 -2.09 -3.75
CA SER A 283 -1.64 -1.23 -4.93
C SER A 283 -2.80 -0.22 -5.01
N GLY A 284 -4.04 -0.70 -5.04
CA GLY A 284 -5.23 0.12 -5.32
C GLY A 284 -5.86 0.80 -4.10
N GLY A 285 -5.55 0.39 -2.88
CA GLY A 285 -6.17 0.94 -1.67
C GLY A 285 -7.63 0.52 -1.51
N LYS A 286 -8.41 1.36 -0.81
CA LYS A 286 -9.85 1.19 -0.57
C LYS A 286 -10.16 -0.24 -0.09
N ALA A 287 -11.08 -0.93 -0.75
CA ALA A 287 -11.36 -2.34 -0.54
C ALA A 287 -11.50 -3.08 -1.88
N VAL A 288 -11.40 -4.41 -1.83
CA VAL A 288 -11.48 -5.32 -2.98
C VAL A 288 -12.37 -6.50 -2.61
N LEU A 289 -13.37 -6.77 -3.44
CA LEU A 289 -14.10 -8.04 -3.45
C LEU A 289 -13.25 -9.08 -4.19
N PHE A 290 -12.97 -10.20 -3.53
CA PHE A 290 -12.28 -11.34 -4.12
C PHE A 290 -13.15 -12.60 -4.05
N GLN A 291 -13.14 -13.41 -5.12
CA GLN A 291 -13.75 -14.74 -5.11
C GLN A 291 -12.89 -15.73 -5.91
N ARG A 292 -12.37 -16.78 -5.26
CA ARG A 292 -11.74 -17.90 -5.98
C ARG A 292 -12.82 -18.66 -6.76
N ARG A 293 -12.55 -18.94 -8.04
CA ARG A 293 -13.43 -19.71 -8.93
C ARG A 293 -12.64 -20.92 -9.44
N ALA A 294 -13.31 -22.06 -9.65
CA ALA A 294 -12.63 -23.30 -10.05
C ALA A 294 -12.24 -23.26 -11.54
N ASP A 295 -13.21 -23.01 -12.42
CA ASP A 295 -13.07 -23.13 -13.88
C ASP A 295 -12.90 -21.78 -14.58
N LYS A 296 -12.61 -20.72 -13.81
CA LYS A 296 -12.52 -19.31 -14.26
C LYS A 296 -11.45 -18.58 -13.45
N PRO A 297 -10.82 -17.52 -13.99
CA PRO A 297 -10.00 -16.64 -13.16
C PRO A 297 -10.79 -16.13 -11.94
N SER A 298 -10.09 -15.98 -10.82
CA SER A 298 -10.66 -15.40 -9.60
C SER A 298 -11.28 -14.04 -9.90
N LEU A 299 -12.45 -13.75 -9.32
CA LEU A 299 -12.98 -12.39 -9.35
C LEU A 299 -12.08 -11.52 -8.48
N VAL A 300 -11.67 -10.38 -9.03
CA VAL A 300 -11.02 -9.28 -8.32
C VAL A 300 -11.75 -8.02 -8.75
N GLN A 301 -12.47 -7.38 -7.83
CA GLN A 301 -13.28 -6.20 -8.13
C GLN A 301 -13.01 -5.10 -7.08
N PRO A 302 -12.47 -3.93 -7.47
CA PRO A 302 -12.35 -2.78 -6.58
C PRO A 302 -13.72 -2.33 -6.04
N LEU A 303 -13.74 -1.92 -4.77
CA LEU A 303 -14.89 -1.37 -4.06
C LEU A 303 -14.55 0.05 -3.63
N TYR A 304 -14.45 0.96 -4.59
CA TYR A 304 -14.10 2.37 -4.37
C TYR A 304 -15.04 3.10 -3.40
N ASN A 305 -16.32 2.70 -3.36
CA ASN A 305 -17.30 3.22 -2.41
C ASN A 305 -17.07 2.79 -0.94
N PHE A 306 -16.09 1.94 -0.64
CA PHE A 306 -15.86 1.49 0.73
C PHE A 306 -15.43 2.66 1.63
N PRO A 307 -16.17 2.97 2.72
CA PRO A 307 -15.94 4.16 3.54
C PRO A 307 -14.61 4.11 4.31
N GLU A 308 -13.99 5.28 4.51
CA GLU A 308 -12.80 5.43 5.35
C GLU A 308 -13.14 5.40 6.85
N LEU A 309 -13.04 4.21 7.46
CA LEU A 309 -13.54 3.96 8.80
C LEU A 309 -12.45 4.02 9.88
N PRO A 310 -12.80 4.48 11.10
CA PRO A 310 -11.90 4.43 12.24
C PRO A 310 -11.77 2.97 12.70
N LEU A 311 -10.54 2.45 12.72
CA LEU A 311 -10.27 1.07 13.07
C LEU A 311 -9.26 0.98 14.21
N LEU A 312 -9.65 0.26 15.26
CA LEU A 312 -8.74 -0.20 16.29
C LEU A 312 -8.28 -1.61 15.91
N LEU A 313 -7.00 -1.76 15.59
CA LEU A 313 -6.34 -3.03 15.28
C LEU A 313 -5.56 -3.48 16.51
N VAL A 314 -5.79 -4.71 16.97
CA VAL A 314 -5.13 -5.26 18.16
C VAL A 314 -4.45 -6.57 17.83
N ASN A 315 -3.12 -6.60 17.96
CA ASN A 315 -2.31 -7.80 17.78
C ASN A 315 -2.24 -8.58 19.11
N THR A 316 -2.66 -9.85 19.08
CA THR A 316 -2.61 -10.78 20.24
C THR A 316 -1.19 -11.16 20.67
N ARG A 317 -0.20 -10.86 19.81
CA ARG A 317 1.17 -11.41 19.80
C ARG A 317 1.19 -12.95 19.91
N GLN A 318 0.12 -13.62 19.47
CA GLN A 318 0.01 -15.08 19.44
C GLN A 318 0.48 -15.60 18.07
N SER A 319 1.60 -16.35 18.09
CA SER A 319 2.07 -17.12 16.94
C SER A 319 1.04 -18.15 16.50
N ARG A 320 0.84 -18.26 15.19
CA ARG A 320 -0.14 -19.12 14.52
C ARG A 320 0.40 -19.64 13.19
N SER A 321 -0.18 -20.71 12.65
CA SER A 321 0.07 -21.15 11.27
C SER A 321 -1.21 -21.02 10.44
N THR A 322 -1.16 -20.26 9.34
CA THR A 322 -2.28 -20.14 8.39
C THR A 322 -2.70 -21.51 7.86
N ALA A 323 -1.74 -22.40 7.58
CA ALA A 323 -2.01 -23.73 7.05
C ALA A 323 -2.75 -24.63 8.06
N VAL A 324 -2.44 -24.51 9.36
CA VAL A 324 -3.12 -25.31 10.41
C VAL A 324 -4.58 -24.86 10.58
N GLU A 325 -4.84 -23.55 10.60
CA GLU A 325 -6.21 -23.04 10.73
C GLU A 325 -7.07 -23.36 9.49
N VAL A 326 -6.49 -23.31 8.28
CA VAL A 326 -7.19 -23.72 7.05
C VAL A 326 -7.42 -25.24 7.02
N ALA A 327 -6.45 -26.05 7.47
CA ALA A 327 -6.60 -27.50 7.58
C ALA A 327 -7.71 -27.88 8.58
N LYS A 328 -7.80 -27.20 9.73
CA LYS A 328 -8.86 -27.39 10.73
C LYS A 328 -10.26 -27.19 10.14
N VAL A 329 -10.47 -26.15 9.33
CA VAL A 329 -11.77 -25.92 8.66
C VAL A 329 -12.05 -26.97 7.59
N ALA A 330 -11.03 -27.44 6.87
CA ALA A 330 -11.18 -28.52 5.89
C ALA A 330 -11.53 -29.87 6.56
N GLU A 331 -10.90 -30.20 7.69
CA GLU A 331 -11.18 -31.38 8.52
C GLU A 331 -12.58 -31.32 9.13
N LEU A 332 -12.97 -30.16 9.69
CA LEU A 332 -14.32 -29.92 10.18
C LEU A 332 -15.36 -30.11 9.07
N LYS A 333 -15.09 -29.62 7.86
CA LYS A 333 -15.95 -29.82 6.68
C LYS A 333 -15.99 -31.27 6.18
N ALA A 334 -14.90 -32.03 6.30
CA ALA A 334 -14.91 -33.45 5.99
C ALA A 334 -15.74 -34.25 7.02
N THR A 335 -15.71 -33.84 8.29
CA THR A 335 -16.36 -34.55 9.41
C THR A 335 -17.85 -34.20 9.55
N HIS A 336 -18.22 -32.93 9.33
CA HIS A 336 -19.58 -32.42 9.52
C HIS A 336 -20.07 -31.57 8.33
N PRO A 337 -20.05 -32.11 7.09
CA PRO A 337 -20.16 -31.33 5.85
C PRO A 337 -21.39 -30.42 5.76
N ALA A 338 -22.57 -30.91 6.18
CA ALA A 338 -23.80 -30.11 6.15
C ALA A 338 -23.76 -28.91 7.12
N ILE A 339 -23.15 -29.09 8.31
CA ILE A 339 -23.04 -28.03 9.32
C ILE A 339 -22.01 -26.99 8.85
N THR A 340 -20.82 -27.45 8.45
CA THR A 340 -19.74 -26.54 8.04
C THR A 340 -20.09 -25.80 6.75
N GLU A 341 -20.71 -26.45 5.76
CA GLU A 341 -21.14 -25.76 4.53
C GLU A 341 -22.23 -24.71 4.82
N ASN A 342 -23.14 -24.94 5.77
CA ASN A 342 -24.10 -23.93 6.21
C ASN A 342 -23.42 -22.71 6.88
N ILE A 343 -22.41 -22.93 7.72
CA ILE A 343 -21.62 -21.85 8.32
C ILE A 343 -20.87 -21.05 7.22
N LEU A 344 -20.22 -21.74 6.28
CA LEU A 344 -19.51 -21.13 5.16
C LEU A 344 -20.46 -20.38 4.21
N ASN A 345 -21.68 -20.89 3.99
CA ASN A 345 -22.73 -20.19 3.27
C ASN A 345 -23.16 -18.90 3.98
N ALA A 346 -23.33 -18.92 5.30
CA ALA A 346 -23.69 -17.73 6.07
C ALA A 346 -22.58 -16.66 6.04
N ILE A 347 -21.30 -17.03 6.13
CA ILE A 347 -20.16 -16.11 5.94
C ILE A 347 -20.16 -15.53 4.49
N GLY A 348 -20.54 -16.34 3.50
CA GLY A 348 -20.75 -15.89 2.12
C GLY A 348 -21.87 -14.86 2.00
N GLN A 349 -23.03 -15.12 2.62
CA GLN A 349 -24.18 -14.21 2.64
C GLN A 349 -23.88 -12.90 3.38
N ILE A 350 -23.09 -12.93 4.45
CA ILE A 350 -22.58 -11.71 5.12
C ILE A 350 -21.76 -10.86 4.13
N THR A 351 -20.84 -11.50 3.40
CA THR A 351 -19.99 -10.80 2.43
C THR A 351 -20.82 -10.23 1.27
N GLU A 352 -21.81 -10.98 0.80
CA GLU A 352 -22.74 -10.53 -0.24
C GLU A 352 -23.65 -9.39 0.26
N SER A 353 -24.09 -9.41 1.52
CA SER A 353 -24.88 -8.36 2.16
C SER A 353 -24.08 -7.05 2.28
N ALA A 354 -22.83 -7.13 2.72
CA ALA A 354 -21.91 -5.99 2.73
C ALA A 354 -21.67 -5.45 1.31
N HIS A 355 -21.42 -6.33 0.33
CA HIS A 355 -21.22 -5.94 -1.07
C HIS A 355 -22.43 -5.22 -1.66
N LYS A 356 -23.64 -5.80 -1.52
CA LYS A 356 -24.90 -5.22 -2.01
C LYS A 356 -25.16 -3.82 -1.45
N LEU A 357 -24.86 -3.60 -0.16
CA LEU A 357 -24.97 -2.27 0.45
C LEU A 357 -23.98 -1.29 -0.19
N LEU A 358 -22.70 -1.66 -0.25
CA LEU A 358 -21.61 -0.81 -0.78
C LEU A 358 -21.77 -0.46 -2.27
N THR A 359 -22.39 -1.32 -3.06
CA THR A 359 -22.67 -1.09 -4.50
C THR A 359 -24.09 -0.59 -4.76
N SER A 360 -24.88 -0.26 -3.74
CA SER A 360 -26.22 0.29 -3.95
C SER A 360 -26.16 1.75 -4.40
N PRO A 361 -27.03 2.20 -5.34
CA PRO A 361 -26.97 3.56 -5.89
C PRO A 361 -27.40 4.65 -4.89
N GLY A 362 -27.90 4.27 -3.71
CA GLY A 362 -28.21 5.17 -2.59
C GLY A 362 -27.28 4.96 -1.39
N PHE A 363 -26.09 4.36 -1.58
CA PHE A 363 -25.14 4.15 -0.49
C PHE A 363 -24.53 5.46 0.00
N ASP A 364 -25.00 5.94 1.14
CA ASP A 364 -24.32 6.99 1.91
C ASP A 364 -23.24 6.35 2.83
N PRO A 365 -21.95 6.67 2.63
CA PRO A 365 -20.85 6.20 3.48
C PRO A 365 -20.82 6.82 4.88
N THR A 366 -21.56 7.90 5.11
CA THR A 366 -21.66 8.62 6.40
C THR A 366 -22.87 8.20 7.22
N SER A 367 -23.90 7.62 6.58
CA SER A 367 -25.15 7.19 7.22
C SER A 367 -24.91 6.24 8.38
N HIS A 368 -25.44 6.62 9.55
CA HIS A 368 -25.38 5.80 10.75
C HIS A 368 -26.04 4.41 10.53
N ALA A 369 -27.06 4.32 9.67
CA ALA A 369 -27.71 3.05 9.34
C ALA A 369 -26.79 2.15 8.48
N SER A 370 -26.13 2.71 7.45
CA SER A 370 -25.14 2.00 6.63
C SER A 370 -24.00 1.44 7.50
N LEU A 371 -23.47 2.27 8.40
CA LEU A 371 -22.36 1.91 9.27
C LEU A 371 -22.77 0.90 10.35
N LYS A 372 -23.99 1.01 10.89
CA LYS A 372 -24.56 0.03 11.83
C LYS A 372 -24.73 -1.35 11.19
N HIS A 373 -25.24 -1.42 9.95
CA HIS A 373 -25.38 -2.68 9.22
C HIS A 373 -24.04 -3.38 8.99
N LEU A 374 -23.02 -2.65 8.52
CA LEU A 374 -21.65 -3.18 8.36
C LEU A 374 -21.06 -3.64 9.71
N GLY A 375 -21.29 -2.89 10.79
CA GLY A 375 -20.88 -3.27 12.14
C GLY A 375 -21.55 -4.55 12.67
N GLU A 376 -22.85 -4.70 12.44
CA GLU A 376 -23.61 -5.89 12.85
C GLU A 376 -23.14 -7.13 12.07
N LEU A 377 -22.87 -7.00 10.77
CA LEU A 377 -22.25 -8.04 9.95
C LEU A 377 -20.87 -8.47 10.47
N ILE A 378 -20.08 -7.55 11.03
CA ILE A 378 -18.79 -7.87 11.67
C ILE A 378 -18.97 -8.78 12.89
N THR A 379 -19.92 -8.45 13.78
CA THR A 379 -20.19 -9.24 14.99
C THR A 379 -20.73 -10.63 14.65
N ILE A 380 -21.63 -10.74 13.66
CA ILE A 380 -22.17 -12.03 13.22
C ILE A 380 -21.05 -12.89 12.58
N ASN A 381 -20.20 -12.31 11.73
CA ASN A 381 -19.08 -13.04 11.11
C ASN A 381 -18.11 -13.59 12.18
N HIS A 382 -17.83 -12.84 13.25
CA HIS A 382 -17.00 -13.34 14.36
C HIS A 382 -17.61 -14.58 15.02
N GLY A 383 -18.93 -14.57 15.30
CA GLY A 383 -19.63 -15.74 15.86
C GLY A 383 -19.56 -16.98 14.97
N LEU A 384 -19.66 -16.80 13.65
CA LEU A 384 -19.48 -17.89 12.67
C LEU A 384 -18.03 -18.40 12.61
N LEU A 385 -17.03 -17.53 12.77
CA LEU A 385 -15.62 -17.90 12.81
C LEU A 385 -15.24 -18.61 14.13
N VAL A 386 -15.89 -18.27 15.25
CA VAL A 386 -15.83 -19.07 16.49
C VAL A 386 -16.42 -20.46 16.25
N ALA A 387 -17.56 -20.57 15.56
CA ALA A 387 -18.20 -21.85 15.22
C ALA A 387 -17.39 -22.72 14.23
N LEU A 388 -16.51 -22.13 13.42
CA LEU A 388 -15.52 -22.86 12.61
C LEU A 388 -14.29 -23.35 13.42
N GLY A 389 -14.20 -23.05 14.72
CA GLY A 389 -13.09 -23.47 15.57
C GLY A 389 -11.79 -22.68 15.35
N VAL A 390 -11.84 -21.57 14.61
CA VAL A 390 -10.65 -20.77 14.24
C VAL A 390 -10.43 -19.53 15.11
N SER A 391 -11.23 -19.30 16.16
CA SER A 391 -10.87 -18.30 17.17
C SER A 391 -9.85 -18.85 18.19
N HIS A 392 -9.48 -18.02 19.16
CA HIS A 392 -8.48 -18.33 20.19
C HIS A 392 -8.83 -17.54 21.48
N PRO A 393 -8.54 -18.05 22.70
CA PRO A 393 -8.89 -17.35 23.94
C PRO A 393 -8.41 -15.89 24.01
N LYS A 394 -7.22 -15.58 23.48
CA LYS A 394 -6.73 -14.18 23.35
C LYS A 394 -7.59 -13.30 22.42
N LEU A 395 -8.18 -13.85 21.37
CA LEU A 395 -9.07 -13.11 20.47
C LEU A 395 -10.42 -12.83 21.14
N GLU A 396 -11.00 -13.83 21.81
CA GLU A 396 -12.22 -13.63 22.61
C GLU A 396 -11.97 -12.64 23.76
N ARG A 397 -10.80 -12.66 24.39
CA ARG A 397 -10.43 -11.71 25.46
C ARG A 397 -10.32 -10.27 24.96
N ILE A 398 -9.67 -10.04 23.81
CA ILE A 398 -9.66 -8.70 23.17
C ILE A 398 -11.10 -8.25 22.87
N ARG A 399 -11.92 -9.16 22.34
CA ARG A 399 -13.33 -8.86 22.06
C ARG A 399 -14.13 -8.55 23.32
N GLU A 400 -14.00 -9.33 24.38
CA GLU A 400 -14.64 -9.12 25.69
C GLU A 400 -14.29 -7.72 26.24
N LEU A 401 -12.99 -7.39 26.29
CA LEU A 401 -12.50 -6.09 26.76
C LEU A 401 -13.09 -4.91 25.97
N ILE A 402 -13.28 -5.06 24.65
CA ILE A 402 -13.80 -4.02 23.77
C ILE A 402 -15.33 -3.96 23.79
N ASP A 403 -16.03 -5.09 23.70
CA ASP A 403 -17.49 -5.19 23.73
C ASP A 403 -18.03 -4.58 25.06
N HIS A 404 -17.35 -4.78 26.20
CA HIS A 404 -17.67 -4.13 27.47
C HIS A 404 -17.58 -2.59 27.46
N THR A 405 -16.75 -1.99 26.60
CA THR A 405 -16.70 -0.52 26.44
C THR A 405 -17.73 0.01 25.44
N GLY A 406 -18.34 -0.88 24.63
CA GLY A 406 -19.34 -0.52 23.63
C GLY A 406 -18.82 0.29 22.44
N ILE A 407 -17.53 0.65 22.37
CA ILE A 407 -16.99 1.64 21.41
C ILE A 407 -17.06 1.25 19.93
N GLY A 408 -17.26 -0.02 19.61
CA GLY A 408 -17.16 -0.53 18.24
C GLY A 408 -17.82 -1.89 18.04
N TRP A 409 -17.44 -2.55 16.94
CA TRP A 409 -17.78 -3.92 16.62
C TRP A 409 -16.51 -4.70 16.31
N THR A 410 -16.26 -5.79 17.03
CA THR A 410 -14.96 -6.51 17.05
C THR A 410 -15.05 -7.87 16.36
N LYS A 411 -14.01 -8.24 15.61
CA LYS A 411 -13.81 -9.60 15.06
C LYS A 411 -12.33 -9.95 14.89
N LEU A 412 -12.00 -11.23 14.81
CA LEU A 412 -10.69 -11.67 14.29
C LEU A 412 -10.51 -11.29 12.80
N THR A 413 -9.27 -11.18 12.32
CA THR A 413 -8.99 -11.03 10.87
C THR A 413 -7.92 -12.01 10.39
N GLY A 414 -7.99 -12.40 9.12
CA GLY A 414 -7.07 -13.39 8.54
C GLY A 414 -7.45 -14.82 8.93
N ALA A 415 -6.48 -15.62 9.35
CA ALA A 415 -6.70 -17.06 9.58
C ALA A 415 -7.31 -17.40 10.95
N GLY A 416 -7.27 -16.48 11.93
CA GLY A 416 -7.60 -16.79 13.32
C GLY A 416 -6.47 -17.56 14.04
N GLY A 417 -6.78 -18.30 15.11
CA GLY A 417 -5.82 -19.03 15.95
C GLY A 417 -4.84 -18.13 16.74
N GLY A 418 -5.06 -16.81 16.76
CA GLY A 418 -4.08 -15.80 17.17
C GLY A 418 -4.05 -14.65 16.17
N GLY A 419 -2.89 -14.04 15.94
CA GLY A 419 -2.77 -12.90 15.02
C GLY A 419 -3.52 -11.66 15.52
N CYS A 420 -4.32 -11.02 14.67
CA CYS A 420 -4.98 -9.75 15.00
C CYS A 420 -6.51 -9.85 15.10
N ALA A 421 -7.08 -9.02 15.98
CA ALA A 421 -8.47 -8.60 15.93
C ALA A 421 -8.57 -7.19 15.32
N ILE A 422 -9.70 -6.91 14.67
CA ILE A 422 -10.08 -5.61 14.12
C ILE A 422 -11.37 -5.16 14.78
N THR A 423 -11.46 -3.88 15.11
CA THR A 423 -12.65 -3.24 15.65
C THR A 423 -12.96 -1.98 14.86
N ILE A 424 -14.09 -1.97 14.15
CA ILE A 424 -14.61 -0.71 13.57
C ILE A 424 -15.23 0.08 14.72
N LEU A 425 -14.72 1.29 14.97
CA LEU A 425 -15.29 2.16 16.00
C LEU A 425 -16.61 2.75 15.51
N LYS A 426 -17.61 2.81 16.37
CA LYS A 426 -18.93 3.35 16.04
C LYS A 426 -18.84 4.83 15.66
N PRO A 427 -19.59 5.29 14.64
CA PRO A 427 -19.77 6.72 14.42
C PRO A 427 -20.37 7.34 15.68
N GLN A 428 -19.95 8.55 16.02
CA GLN A 428 -20.49 9.24 17.19
C GLN A 428 -21.99 9.51 16.98
N PRO A 429 -22.82 9.52 18.04
CA PRO A 429 -24.09 10.22 17.98
C PRO A 429 -23.82 11.66 17.53
N PRO A 430 -24.61 12.24 16.62
CA PRO A 430 -24.55 13.67 16.38
C PRO A 430 -24.78 14.39 17.72
N ALA A 431 -23.88 15.30 18.09
CA ALA A 431 -24.19 16.26 19.13
C ALA A 431 -25.45 17.01 18.67
N LEU A 432 -26.48 17.08 19.53
CA LEU A 432 -27.74 17.73 19.17
C LEU A 432 -27.45 19.18 18.78
N SER A 433 -27.57 19.46 17.48
CA SER A 433 -27.53 20.82 16.96
C SER A 433 -28.80 21.51 17.44
N ASN A 434 -28.69 22.30 18.52
CA ASN A 434 -29.77 23.14 19.02
C ASN A 434 -30.16 24.15 17.93
N GLY A 435 -31.10 23.74 17.08
CA GLY A 435 -31.56 24.52 15.96
C GLY A 435 -32.18 25.82 16.45
N HIS A 436 -31.50 26.94 16.20
CA HIS A 436 -32.10 28.27 16.25
C HIS A 436 -33.05 28.42 15.05
N GLY A 437 -34.13 27.63 15.05
CA GLY A 437 -35.28 27.85 14.19
C GLY A 437 -35.96 29.12 14.68
N ASN A 438 -35.89 30.18 13.87
CA ASN A 438 -36.38 31.51 14.23
C ASN A 438 -37.93 31.55 14.17
N GLY A 439 -38.57 30.87 15.13
CA GLY A 439 -40.02 30.68 15.23
C GLY A 439 -40.70 31.88 15.88
N ASN A 440 -41.17 32.81 15.06
CA ASN A 440 -41.83 34.03 15.52
C ASN A 440 -43.27 33.74 16.00
N HIS A 441 -43.51 33.72 17.32
CA HIS A 441 -44.85 33.64 17.92
C HIS A 441 -45.01 34.57 19.13
N HIS A 442 -46.23 35.10 19.28
CA HIS A 442 -46.57 36.16 20.25
C HIS A 442 -46.80 35.65 21.68
N HIS A 443 -46.61 36.55 22.64
CA HIS A 443 -47.17 36.46 24.00
C HIS A 443 -48.69 36.28 24.00
N ASP A 444 -49.19 35.54 25.00
CA ASP A 444 -50.16 36.09 25.95
C ASP A 444 -49.91 35.49 27.36
N SER A 445 -50.81 35.72 28.32
CA SER A 445 -50.53 35.88 29.76
C SER A 445 -51.22 34.87 30.69
N SER A 446 -50.64 34.63 31.89
CA SER A 446 -51.23 34.92 33.23
C SER A 446 -50.59 34.16 34.43
N ASP A 447 -50.24 34.94 35.46
CA ASP A 447 -50.22 34.78 36.94
C ASP A 447 -49.71 33.52 37.70
N GLU A 448 -48.71 33.80 38.56
CA GLU A 448 -48.45 33.37 39.98
C GLU A 448 -48.44 31.87 40.42
N SER A 449 -47.70 31.43 41.46
CA SER A 449 -47.02 32.12 42.58
C SER A 449 -45.71 31.44 43.08
N ASP A 450 -45.07 32.09 44.07
CA ASP A 450 -44.20 31.54 45.14
C ASP A 450 -42.73 31.09 44.94
N THR A 451 -41.83 32.05 45.22
CA THR A 451 -40.75 32.02 46.24
C THR A 451 -39.89 30.76 46.49
N SER A 452 -38.59 30.80 46.12
CA SER A 452 -37.44 31.02 47.06
C SER A 452 -36.04 30.63 46.51
N SER A 453 -35.01 31.40 46.93
CA SER A 453 -33.55 31.11 47.12
C SER A 453 -32.91 29.81 46.54
N GLU A 454 -31.71 29.78 45.94
CA GLU A 454 -30.60 30.76 45.79
C GLU A 454 -30.00 30.77 44.35
N ALA A 455 -28.82 31.39 44.14
CA ALA A 455 -28.30 31.80 42.82
C ALA A 455 -27.35 30.82 42.11
N ASP A 456 -27.47 30.77 40.77
CA ASP A 456 -26.44 30.31 39.82
C ASP A 456 -25.24 31.29 39.78
N PRO A 457 -24.05 30.83 39.31
CA PRO A 457 -23.67 31.24 37.95
C PRO A 457 -23.06 30.13 37.06
N ASP A 458 -23.26 30.31 35.74
CA ASP A 458 -22.50 29.72 34.61
C ASP A 458 -22.42 28.19 34.46
N CYS A 459 -23.55 27.54 34.16
CA CYS A 459 -23.61 26.18 33.60
C CYS A 459 -23.89 26.11 32.08
N SER A 460 -23.10 26.81 31.26
CA SER A 460 -23.23 26.82 29.78
C SER A 460 -22.04 26.20 29.01
N ALA A 461 -20.87 26.04 29.63
CA ALA A 461 -19.64 25.55 28.97
C ALA A 461 -19.33 24.05 29.14
N SER A 462 -20.08 23.33 29.98
CA SER A 462 -19.68 22.01 30.50
C SER A 462 -20.00 20.83 29.57
N ILE A 463 -21.17 20.85 28.93
CA ILE A 463 -21.82 19.67 28.32
C ILE A 463 -21.03 19.11 27.12
N ILE A 464 -20.57 19.97 26.20
CA ILE A 464 -19.80 19.56 25.00
C ILE A 464 -18.48 18.86 25.38
N SER A 465 -17.91 19.17 26.55
CA SER A 465 -16.65 18.57 26.99
C SER A 465 -16.80 17.14 27.52
N ASN A 466 -17.97 16.76 28.06
CA ASN A 466 -18.10 15.57 28.89
C ASN A 466 -18.12 14.26 28.10
N GLY A 467 -18.86 14.18 26.98
CA GLY A 467 -18.87 12.98 26.12
C GLY A 467 -17.49 12.66 25.55
N THR A 468 -16.78 13.69 25.10
CA THR A 468 -15.40 13.59 24.58
C THR A 468 -14.42 13.16 25.66
N LYS A 469 -14.44 13.78 26.85
CA LYS A 469 -13.60 13.39 28.00
C LYS A 469 -13.89 11.96 28.47
N LEU A 470 -15.15 11.52 28.46
CA LEU A 470 -15.53 10.16 28.82
C LEU A 470 -15.00 9.14 27.80
N LYS A 471 -15.09 9.45 26.50
CA LYS A 471 -14.53 8.60 25.44
C LYS A 471 -13.01 8.44 25.57
N TYR A 472 -12.27 9.53 25.83
CA TYR A 472 -10.83 9.42 26.09
C TYR A 472 -10.56 8.54 27.30
N LYS A 473 -11.16 8.80 28.47
CA LYS A 473 -11.01 7.94 29.66
C LYS A 473 -11.31 6.45 29.43
N ILE A 474 -12.28 6.14 28.56
CA ILE A 474 -12.61 4.77 28.17
C ILE A 474 -11.50 4.15 27.30
N LEU A 475 -10.98 4.90 26.32
CA LEU A 475 -9.88 4.46 25.47
C LEU A 475 -8.57 4.32 26.26
N ASP A 476 -8.23 5.29 27.12
CA ASP A 476 -7.06 5.26 28.00
C ASP A 476 -7.13 4.03 28.94
N SER A 477 -8.31 3.75 29.52
CA SER A 477 -8.52 2.57 30.38
C SER A 477 -8.47 1.25 29.60
N LEU A 478 -8.91 1.23 28.33
CA LEU A 478 -8.81 0.07 27.46
C LEU A 478 -7.36 -0.18 27.03
N GLU A 479 -6.61 0.86 26.68
CA GLU A 479 -5.20 0.79 26.30
C GLU A 479 -4.36 0.20 27.43
N VAL A 480 -4.47 0.75 28.65
CA VAL A 480 -3.80 0.20 29.84
C VAL A 480 -4.17 -1.27 30.09
N LYS A 481 -5.41 -1.70 29.83
CA LYS A 481 -5.80 -3.13 29.95
C LYS A 481 -5.17 -3.99 28.85
N LEU A 482 -5.17 -3.53 27.60
CA LEU A 482 -4.58 -4.25 26.47
C LEU A 482 -3.06 -4.41 26.66
N GLU A 483 -2.36 -3.36 27.09
CA GLU A 483 -0.92 -3.40 27.36
C GLU A 483 -0.58 -4.33 28.53
N ASN A 484 -1.33 -4.27 29.64
CA ASN A 484 -1.14 -5.16 30.80
C ASN A 484 -1.36 -6.64 30.46
N GLU A 485 -2.24 -6.96 29.51
CA GLU A 485 -2.45 -8.33 29.00
C GLU A 485 -1.48 -8.70 27.85
N GLY A 486 -0.51 -7.83 27.55
CA GLY A 486 0.56 -8.06 26.58
C GLY A 486 0.13 -7.92 25.11
N PHE A 487 -1.07 -7.39 24.86
CA PHE A 487 -1.55 -7.06 23.52
C PHE A 487 -0.92 -5.78 23.00
N GLU A 488 -1.01 -5.58 21.68
CA GLU A 488 -0.35 -4.49 20.97
C GLU A 488 -1.38 -3.72 20.14
N LYS A 489 -1.59 -2.44 20.49
CA LYS A 489 -2.65 -1.57 19.98
C LYS A 489 -2.16 -0.73 18.79
N PHE A 490 -2.98 -0.64 17.73
CA PHE A 490 -2.80 0.31 16.63
C PHE A 490 -4.11 1.01 16.32
N GLU A 491 -4.10 2.35 16.31
CA GLU A 491 -5.22 3.14 15.80
C GLU A 491 -4.95 3.50 14.34
N VAL A 492 -5.83 3.04 13.44
CA VAL A 492 -5.61 3.07 12.00
C VAL A 492 -6.89 3.48 11.26
N THR A 493 -6.77 3.86 9.99
CA THR A 493 -7.93 4.05 9.10
C THR A 493 -8.05 2.85 8.17
N LEU A 494 -9.25 2.28 8.10
CA LEU A 494 -9.65 1.22 7.15
C LEU A 494 -10.04 1.85 5.80
N ALA A 495 -9.72 1.18 4.69
CA ALA A 495 -10.02 1.60 3.32
C ALA A 495 -9.48 2.99 2.91
N GLY A 496 -8.30 3.33 3.45
CA GLY A 496 -7.52 4.50 3.00
C GLY A 496 -6.80 4.28 1.66
N ASP A 497 -5.87 5.19 1.36
CA ASP A 497 -5.12 5.22 0.10
C ASP A 497 -4.23 4.01 -0.16
N GLY A 498 -4.17 3.62 -1.43
CA GLY A 498 -3.28 2.59 -1.97
C GLY A 498 -1.82 3.04 -2.04
N VAL A 499 -1.11 2.64 -3.08
CA VAL A 499 0.29 3.04 -3.27
C VAL A 499 0.42 4.54 -3.53
N GLY A 500 1.40 5.17 -2.88
CA GLY A 500 1.68 6.59 -2.95
C GLY A 500 3.16 6.91 -3.11
N VAL A 501 3.44 8.10 -3.62
CA VAL A 501 4.78 8.58 -3.99
C VAL A 501 5.03 9.96 -3.39
N LEU A 502 6.24 10.15 -2.87
CA LEU A 502 6.76 11.44 -2.41
C LEU A 502 7.97 11.77 -3.29
N TRP A 503 7.78 12.67 -4.26
CA TRP A 503 8.80 13.02 -5.25
C TRP A 503 8.90 14.56 -5.44
N PRO A 504 10.03 15.20 -5.09
CA PRO A 504 11.17 14.64 -4.35
C PRO A 504 10.78 14.21 -2.92
N ALA A 505 11.68 13.59 -2.18
CA ALA A 505 11.49 13.19 -0.77
C ALA A 505 11.43 14.41 0.18
N VAL A 506 10.44 15.29 0.02
CA VAL A 506 10.29 16.57 0.73
C VAL A 506 8.86 16.71 1.22
N LEU A 507 8.66 16.97 2.52
CA LEU A 507 7.35 17.22 3.12
C LEU A 507 7.20 18.67 3.55
N HIS A 508 6.16 19.33 3.06
CA HIS A 508 5.86 20.72 3.40
C HIS A 508 5.11 20.73 4.73
N ASN A 509 5.68 21.39 5.74
CA ASN A 509 4.88 21.81 6.90
C ASN A 509 3.95 22.92 6.39
N GLY A 510 2.64 22.85 6.63
CA GLY A 510 1.61 23.68 5.99
C GLY A 510 1.59 25.21 6.27
N ASN A 511 2.75 25.84 6.48
CA ASN A 511 2.95 27.29 6.41
C ASN A 511 3.73 27.59 5.11
N GLU A 512 3.23 28.49 4.27
CA GLU A 512 3.74 28.67 2.89
C GLU A 512 5.14 29.30 2.76
N GLU A 513 5.73 29.80 3.86
CA GLU A 513 6.96 30.61 3.84
C GLU A 513 8.27 29.86 4.10
N GLU A 514 8.25 28.61 4.59
CA GLU A 514 9.48 27.81 4.80
C GLU A 514 9.51 26.56 3.90
N GLY A 515 10.63 26.38 3.19
CA GLY A 515 10.83 25.24 2.29
C GLY A 515 10.73 23.89 3.04
N GLY A 516 10.04 22.93 2.41
CA GLY A 516 9.69 21.66 3.05
C GLY A 516 10.87 20.86 3.58
N GLU A 517 10.61 20.03 4.59
CA GLU A 517 11.62 19.16 5.20
C GLU A 517 12.05 18.07 4.21
N GLU A 518 13.29 18.14 3.71
CA GLU A 518 13.91 17.02 3.00
C GLU A 518 14.10 15.83 3.94
N ILE A 519 13.59 14.68 3.53
CA ILE A 519 13.74 13.40 4.19
C ILE A 519 14.99 12.74 3.60
N ASP A 520 16.14 13.05 4.18
CA ASP A 520 17.39 12.37 3.86
C ASP A 520 17.43 10.94 4.42
N GLN A 521 18.42 10.16 3.96
CA GLN A 521 18.57 8.76 4.35
C GLN A 521 18.97 8.59 5.82
N GLU A 522 19.66 9.55 6.44
CA GLU A 522 20.02 9.46 7.86
C GLU A 522 18.82 9.71 8.77
N LYS A 523 17.99 10.73 8.48
CA LYS A 523 16.73 10.96 9.20
C LYS A 523 15.85 9.72 9.22
N PHE A 524 15.65 9.11 8.04
CA PHE A 524 14.79 7.93 7.90
C PHE A 524 15.32 6.68 8.63
N LEU A 525 16.63 6.64 8.93
CA LEU A 525 17.25 5.59 9.75
C LEU A 525 17.24 5.92 11.25
N LYS A 526 17.38 7.20 11.62
CA LYS A 526 17.29 7.70 13.00
C LYS A 526 15.85 7.72 13.54
N ALA A 527 14.84 7.52 12.69
CA ALA A 527 13.43 7.40 13.09
C ALA A 527 13.20 6.19 14.01
N GLU A 528 12.95 6.46 15.30
CA GLU A 528 12.76 5.45 16.35
C GLU A 528 11.35 4.85 16.35
N GLY A 529 11.28 3.52 16.18
CA GLY A 529 10.01 2.76 16.20
C GLY A 529 9.00 3.20 15.13
N THR A 530 7.76 2.70 15.25
CA THR A 530 6.67 3.04 14.34
C THR A 530 6.23 4.50 14.48
N VAL A 531 6.21 5.03 15.71
CA VAL A 531 5.82 6.42 16.01
C VAL A 531 6.82 7.44 15.44
N GLY A 532 8.12 7.11 15.42
CA GLY A 532 9.13 7.95 14.75
C GLY A 532 8.99 7.95 13.24
N ILE A 533 8.67 6.80 12.63
CA ILE A 533 8.42 6.68 11.19
C ILE A 533 7.17 7.50 10.80
N GLU A 534 6.03 7.29 11.45
CA GLU A 534 4.80 8.05 11.14
C GLU A 534 4.95 9.56 11.40
N ARG A 535 5.76 9.97 12.39
CA ARG A 535 6.04 11.40 12.61
C ARG A 535 6.90 12.01 11.51
N LEU A 536 7.89 11.28 11.02
CA LEU A 536 8.82 11.78 10.00
C LEU A 536 8.20 11.77 8.60
N VAL A 537 7.56 10.65 8.21
CA VAL A 537 7.11 10.38 6.83
C VAL A 537 5.65 9.92 6.71
N GLY A 538 4.88 9.94 7.80
CA GLY A 538 3.56 9.30 7.85
C GLY A 538 2.53 9.88 6.88
N VAL A 539 1.63 9.01 6.41
CA VAL A 539 0.50 9.43 5.54
C VAL A 539 -0.67 9.86 6.41
N VAL A 540 -0.80 11.18 6.59
CA VAL A 540 -1.97 11.78 7.26
C VAL A 540 -3.17 11.74 6.30
N SER A 541 -4.22 10.97 6.62
CA SER A 541 -5.52 11.15 5.94
C SER A 541 -6.06 12.53 6.31
N THR A 542 -6.26 13.37 5.29
CA THR A 542 -6.67 14.79 5.41
C THR A 542 -7.99 14.99 6.15
N ARG A 543 -8.79 13.92 6.30
CA ARG A 543 -10.15 13.95 6.86
C ARG A 543 -10.24 13.85 8.39
N ARG A 544 -9.12 13.88 9.15
CA ARG A 544 -9.15 13.45 10.57
C ARG A 544 -8.40 14.22 11.67
N LYS A 545 -7.82 15.40 11.44
CA LYS A 545 -7.37 16.28 12.55
C LYS A 545 -7.64 17.76 12.27
N PRO A 546 -8.22 18.51 13.23
CA PRO A 546 -8.16 19.95 13.21
C PRO A 546 -6.77 20.43 13.67
N ILE A 547 -6.15 21.29 12.85
CA ILE A 547 -5.17 22.32 13.26
C ILE A 547 -4.02 21.82 14.17
N ARG A 548 -3.10 21.05 13.59
CA ARG A 548 -1.64 21.16 13.80
C ARG A 548 -0.88 20.20 12.88
N GLU A 549 0.07 20.76 12.13
CA GLU A 549 1.05 20.02 11.29
C GLU A 549 0.43 18.99 10.33
N VAL A 550 -0.31 19.47 9.32
CA VAL A 550 -0.44 18.69 8.08
C VAL A 550 0.91 18.76 7.36
N ARG A 551 1.49 17.58 7.06
CA ARG A 551 2.73 17.42 6.29
C ARG A 551 2.37 17.01 4.87
N GLU A 552 2.42 17.96 3.93
CA GLU A 552 1.91 17.76 2.57
C GLU A 552 3.03 17.44 1.56
N GLY A 553 2.74 16.50 0.64
CA GLY A 553 3.67 16.08 -0.41
C GLY A 553 3.42 14.67 -0.95
N TRP A 554 2.84 13.77 -0.15
CA TRP A 554 2.44 12.44 -0.63
C TRP A 554 1.33 12.54 -1.67
N LYS A 555 1.56 11.99 -2.87
CA LYS A 555 0.56 11.85 -3.94
C LYS A 555 0.17 10.38 -4.11
N PHE A 556 -1.08 10.12 -4.50
CA PHE A 556 -1.65 8.77 -4.62
C PHE A 556 -2.40 8.63 -5.95
N TRP A 557 -2.40 7.43 -6.53
CA TRP A 557 -3.28 7.14 -7.66
C TRP A 557 -4.67 6.80 -7.12
N ARG A 558 -5.67 7.65 -7.44
CA ARG A 558 -7.03 7.57 -6.88
C ARG A 558 -8.09 7.59 -7.99
N PRO A 559 -8.34 6.48 -8.68
CA PRO A 559 -9.31 6.41 -9.78
C PRO A 559 -10.79 6.63 -9.36
N TRP A 560 -11.04 6.85 -8.07
CA TRP A 560 -12.36 7.18 -7.50
C TRP A 560 -12.54 8.68 -7.18
N GLU A 561 -11.49 9.49 -7.28
CA GLU A 561 -11.59 10.94 -7.23
C GLU A 561 -11.75 11.44 -8.67
N SER A 562 -12.86 12.13 -8.95
CA SER A 562 -13.03 12.85 -10.20
C SER A 562 -11.99 13.98 -10.26
N PRO A 563 -11.44 14.30 -11.45
CA PRO A 563 -10.87 15.62 -11.68
C PRO A 563 -11.94 16.69 -11.41
N GLU A 564 -11.56 17.78 -10.73
CA GLU A 564 -12.41 18.95 -10.48
C GLU A 564 -12.42 19.92 -11.69
#